data_AF-A0A447X4Q7-F1
#
_entry.id   AF-A0A447X4Q7-F1
#
_cell.length_a   1.000
_cell.length_b   1.000
_cell.length_c   1.000
_cell.angle_alpha   90.00
_cell.angle_beta   90.00
_cell.angle_gamma   90.00
#
_symmetry.space_group_name_H-M   'P 1'
#
loop_
_entity.id
_entity.type
_entity.pdbx_description
1 polymer ?
#
loop_
_entity_poly.entity_id
_entity_poly.type
_entity_poly.pdbx_seq_one_letter_code
_entity_poly.pdbx_strand_id
1 'polypeptide(L)'
;MVQRLLFFVLTILVVKRISSLPLRLLVAAPFVLLTAADMSISLYSWCTFGTTFNDGFAISVLQSDPDEVVKMLGMYIPYLCAFAFLSLLFLAVIIKYDVSLPTKKVTGILLLIVISGSLFSACQFAYKDAKNKKAFSPYILASRFATYTPFFNLNYFALAAKEHQRLLSIANTVPYFQLSVRGYRY
;
A
#
# COMPACT_ATOMS: atom_id res chain seq x y z
N MET A 1 9.18 12.12 1.34
CA MET A 1 8.65 12.57 0.04
C MET A 1 9.65 12.35 -1.10
N VAL A 2 10.89 12.86 -1.01
CA VAL A 2 11.92 12.76 -2.08
C VAL A 2 12.21 11.32 -2.52
N GLN A 3 12.40 10.39 -1.58
CA GLN A 3 12.69 8.98 -1.91
C GLN A 3 11.57 8.29 -2.69
N ARG A 4 10.30 8.57 -2.37
CA ARG A 4 9.14 7.97 -3.06
C ARG A 4 9.06 8.44 -4.50
N LEU A 5 9.26 9.75 -4.71
CA LEU A 5 9.31 10.34 -6.04
C LEU A 5 10.46 9.76 -6.87
N LEU A 6 11.63 9.63 -6.27
CA LEU A 6 12.81 9.06 -6.92
C LEU A 6 12.58 7.58 -7.28
N PHE A 7 11.97 6.79 -6.39
CA PHE A 7 11.55 5.41 -6.67
C PHE A 7 10.59 5.36 -7.87
N PHE A 8 9.57 6.22 -7.87
CA PHE A 8 8.58 6.30 -8.95
C PHE A 8 9.24 6.61 -10.29
N VAL A 9 10.01 7.70 -10.36
CA VAL A 9 10.66 8.16 -11.58
C VAL A 9 11.61 7.11 -12.13
N LEU A 10 12.49 6.54 -11.29
CA LEU A 10 13.43 5.51 -11.72
C LEU A 10 12.71 4.25 -12.23
N THR A 11 11.61 3.84 -11.58
CA THR A 11 10.81 2.70 -12.03
C THR A 11 10.20 2.96 -13.41
N ILE A 12 9.59 4.13 -13.62
CA ILE A 12 9.05 4.53 -14.93
C ILE A 12 10.14 4.54 -16.00
N LEU A 13 11.33 5.09 -15.70
CA LEU A 13 12.45 5.14 -16.65
C LEU A 13 12.94 3.74 -17.02
N VAL A 14 13.02 2.81 -16.06
CA VAL A 14 13.41 1.42 -16.32
C VAL A 14 12.36 0.69 -17.14
N VAL A 15 11.07 0.81 -16.79
CA VAL A 15 9.96 0.19 -17.54
C VAL A 15 9.92 0.71 -18.98
N LYS A 16 10.13 2.02 -19.18
CA LYS A 16 10.24 2.62 -20.53
C LYS A 16 11.30 1.98 -21.41
N ARG A 17 12.34 1.35 -20.85
CA ARG A 17 13.40 0.70 -21.64
C ARG A 17 12.97 -0.63 -22.27
N ILE A 18 11.84 -1.21 -21.84
CA ILE A 18 11.30 -2.44 -22.42
C ILE A 18 10.85 -2.15 -23.85
N SER A 19 11.45 -2.80 -24.85
CA SER A 19 11.17 -2.54 -26.26
C SER A 19 9.75 -2.93 -26.66
N SER A 20 9.28 -4.11 -26.23
CA SER A 20 7.95 -4.60 -26.53
C SER A 20 6.88 -3.86 -25.74
N LEU A 21 5.97 -3.19 -26.45
CA LEU A 21 4.81 -2.53 -25.86
C LEU A 21 3.95 -3.46 -24.96
N PRO A 22 3.59 -4.69 -25.37
CA PRO A 22 2.75 -5.53 -24.52
C PRO A 22 3.44 -5.90 -23.20
N LEU A 23 4.74 -6.24 -23.23
CA LEU A 23 5.50 -6.54 -22.02
C LEU A 23 5.68 -5.29 -21.15
N ARG A 24 5.92 -4.14 -21.78
CA ARG A 24 6.03 -2.85 -21.09
C ARG A 24 4.74 -2.55 -20.32
N LEU A 25 3.58 -2.69 -20.96
CA LEU A 25 2.28 -2.46 -20.34
C LEU A 25 1.98 -3.51 -19.26
N LEU A 26 2.30 -4.77 -19.48
CA LEU A 26 2.10 -5.84 -18.50
C LEU A 26 2.86 -5.57 -17.18
N VAL A 27 4.10 -5.10 -17.28
CA VAL A 27 4.93 -4.76 -16.10
C VAL A 27 4.51 -3.41 -15.51
N ALA A 28 4.19 -2.43 -16.36
CA ALA A 28 3.80 -1.08 -15.96
C ALA A 28 2.46 -1.02 -15.22
N ALA A 29 1.45 -1.70 -15.75
CA ALA A 29 0.07 -1.58 -15.32
C ALA A 29 -0.11 -1.80 -13.81
N PRO A 30 0.36 -2.91 -13.19
CA PRO A 30 0.18 -3.10 -11.76
C PRO A 30 0.83 -1.98 -10.94
N PHE A 31 2.03 -1.53 -11.33
CA PHE A 31 2.74 -0.46 -10.63
C PHE A 31 2.03 0.90 -10.75
N VAL A 32 1.59 1.25 -11.96
CA VAL A 32 0.90 2.50 -12.26
C VAL A 32 -0.47 2.55 -11.59
N LEU A 33 -1.25 1.49 -11.73
CA LEU A 33 -2.58 1.40 -11.13
C LEU A 33 -2.49 1.48 -9.60
N LEU A 34 -1.53 0.76 -9.00
CA LEU A 34 -1.33 0.81 -7.55
C LEU A 34 -0.91 2.20 -7.06
N THR A 35 -0.03 2.89 -7.80
CA THR A 35 0.38 4.27 -7.46
C THR A 35 -0.77 5.26 -7.62
N ALA A 36 -1.57 5.12 -8.68
CA ALA A 36 -2.74 5.96 -8.90
C ALA A 36 -3.81 5.74 -7.82
N ALA A 37 -4.04 4.48 -7.43
CA ALA A 37 -4.98 4.13 -6.36
C ALA A 37 -4.51 4.72 -5.01
N ASP A 38 -3.22 4.60 -4.70
CA ASP A 38 -2.62 5.15 -3.48
C ASP A 38 -2.83 6.66 -3.36
N MET A 39 -2.55 7.40 -4.44
CA MET A 39 -2.77 8.85 -4.51
C MET A 39 -4.25 9.22 -4.42
N SER A 40 -5.13 8.45 -5.04
CA SER A 40 -6.57 8.71 -5.05
C SER A 40 -7.20 8.50 -3.68
N ILE A 41 -6.76 7.47 -2.95
CA ILE A 41 -7.20 7.22 -1.57
C ILE A 41 -6.67 8.30 -0.62
N SER A 42 -5.45 8.79 -0.83
CA SER A 42 -4.93 9.94 -0.08
C SER A 42 -5.72 11.22 -0.36
N LEU A 43 -6.13 11.44 -1.61
CA LEU A 43 -6.97 12.57 -1.99
C LEU A 43 -8.35 12.45 -1.35
N TYR A 44 -8.92 11.24 -1.31
CA TYR A 44 -10.17 10.96 -0.59
C TYR A 44 -10.09 11.30 0.89
N SER A 45 -9.08 10.77 1.61
CA SER A 45 -8.96 11.04 3.04
C SER A 45 -8.82 12.54 3.34
N TRP A 46 -8.04 13.24 2.50
CA TRP A 46 -7.79 14.66 2.66
C TRP A 46 -9.02 15.51 2.36
N CYS A 47 -9.68 15.27 1.22
CA CYS A 47 -10.83 16.07 0.81
C CYS A 47 -12.10 15.79 1.62
N THR A 48 -12.31 14.55 2.07
CA THR A 48 -13.53 14.16 2.81
C THR A 48 -13.38 14.39 4.31
N PHE A 49 -12.22 14.07 4.89
CA PHE A 49 -12.02 14.07 6.35
C PHE A 49 -10.99 15.09 6.83
N GLY A 50 -10.32 15.83 5.95
CA GLY A 50 -9.29 16.79 6.32
C GLY A 50 -8.05 16.15 6.96
N THR A 51 -7.84 14.85 6.75
CA THR A 51 -6.74 14.10 7.37
C THR A 51 -5.99 13.24 6.36
N THR A 52 -4.74 12.92 6.68
CA THR A 52 -3.96 11.95 5.90
C THR A 52 -4.51 10.55 6.11
N PHE A 53 -4.45 9.72 5.07
CA PHE A 53 -4.81 8.31 5.18
C PHE A 53 -4.01 7.62 6.30
N ASN A 54 -4.67 6.73 7.05
CA ASN A 54 -4.16 6.17 8.29
C ASN A 54 -4.72 4.75 8.53
N ASP A 55 -4.28 4.12 9.62
CA ASP A 55 -4.67 2.75 9.98
C ASP A 55 -6.19 2.58 10.13
N GLY A 56 -6.89 3.58 10.68
CA GLY A 56 -8.34 3.55 10.84
C GLY A 56 -9.06 3.42 9.50
N PHE A 57 -8.66 4.22 8.50
CA PHE A 57 -9.21 4.11 7.15
C PHE A 57 -8.86 2.77 6.50
N ALA A 58 -7.64 2.27 6.70
CA ALA A 58 -7.23 0.97 6.14
C ALA A 58 -8.04 -0.18 6.72
N ILE A 59 -8.32 -0.17 8.03
CA ILE A 59 -9.18 -1.15 8.70
C ILE A 59 -10.60 -1.06 8.15
N SER A 60 -11.18 0.14 8.02
CA SER A 60 -12.51 0.30 7.43
C SER A 60 -12.59 -0.32 6.03
N VAL A 61 -11.62 -0.03 5.16
CA VAL A 61 -11.57 -0.62 3.81
C VAL A 61 -11.47 -2.15 3.84
N LEU A 62 -10.70 -2.73 4.78
CA LEU A 62 -10.56 -4.19 4.91
C LEU A 62 -11.80 -4.87 5.51
N GLN A 63 -12.64 -4.13 6.24
CA GLN A 63 -13.83 -4.64 6.94
C GLN A 63 -15.15 -4.27 6.27
N SER A 64 -15.14 -3.39 5.25
CA SER A 64 -16.35 -2.96 4.57
C SER A 64 -17.02 -4.07 3.77
N ASP A 65 -18.34 -4.13 3.88
CA ASP A 65 -19.18 -5.04 3.11
C ASP A 65 -19.50 -4.47 1.72
N PRO A 66 -19.72 -5.32 0.69
CA PRO A 66 -20.07 -4.85 -0.66
C PRO A 66 -21.29 -3.91 -0.69
N ASP A 67 -22.29 -4.16 0.15
CA ASP A 67 -23.50 -3.33 0.25
C ASP A 67 -23.20 -1.94 0.82
N GLU A 68 -22.24 -1.83 1.74
CA GLU A 68 -21.79 -0.55 2.29
C GLU A 68 -21.05 0.27 1.22
N VAL A 69 -20.15 -0.39 0.48
CA VAL A 69 -19.38 0.24 -0.60
C VAL A 69 -20.30 0.78 -1.69
N VAL A 70 -21.33 0.02 -2.07
CA VAL A 70 -22.31 0.46 -3.08
C VAL A 70 -23.12 1.66 -2.60
N LYS A 71 -23.54 1.68 -1.32
CA LYS A 71 -24.26 2.82 -0.73
C LYS A 71 -23.41 4.08 -0.68
N MET A 72 -22.09 3.93 -0.50
CA MET A 72 -21.14 5.05 -0.48
C MET A 72 -20.56 5.39 -1.86
N LEU A 73 -20.95 4.70 -2.93
CA LEU A 73 -20.37 4.86 -4.27
C LEU A 73 -20.42 6.31 -4.76
N GLY A 74 -21.52 7.02 -4.49
CA GLY A 74 -21.68 8.42 -4.86
C GLY A 74 -20.58 9.33 -4.30
N MET A 75 -20.11 9.07 -3.07
CA MET A 75 -19.00 9.79 -2.45
C MET A 75 -17.66 9.43 -3.11
N TYR A 76 -17.51 8.20 -3.61
CA TYR A 76 -16.26 7.74 -4.23
C TYR A 76 -16.08 8.15 -5.69
N ILE A 77 -17.15 8.54 -6.39
CA ILE A 77 -17.11 8.90 -7.83
C ILE A 77 -15.98 9.90 -8.16
N PRO A 78 -15.82 11.05 -7.45
CA PRO A 78 -14.76 12.00 -7.79
C PRO A 78 -13.36 11.39 -7.70
N TYR A 79 -13.15 10.49 -6.73
CA TYR A 79 -11.86 9.83 -6.50
C TYR A 79 -11.64 8.66 -7.45
N LEU A 80 -12.69 8.01 -7.93
CA LEU A 80 -12.64 7.08 -9.07
C LEU A 80 -12.27 7.80 -10.36
N CYS A 81 -12.81 9.01 -10.59
CA CYS A 81 -12.40 9.86 -11.72
C CYS A 81 -10.93 10.28 -11.59
N ALA A 82 -10.48 10.68 -10.40
CA ALA A 82 -9.07 10.99 -10.14
C ALA A 82 -8.16 9.78 -10.39
N PHE A 83 -8.56 8.60 -9.93
CA PHE A 83 -7.87 7.34 -10.18
C PHE A 83 -7.75 7.03 -11.67
N ALA A 84 -8.85 7.13 -12.42
CA ALA A 84 -8.86 6.89 -13.87
C ALA A 84 -7.96 7.89 -14.60
N PHE A 85 -8.06 9.18 -14.27
CA PHE A 85 -7.24 10.23 -14.84
C PHE A 85 -5.74 10.02 -14.58
N LEU A 86 -5.35 9.76 -13.32
CA LEU A 86 -3.95 9.51 -12.96
C LEU A 86 -3.41 8.24 -13.63
N SER A 87 -4.20 7.18 -13.68
CA SER A 87 -3.84 5.93 -14.36
C SER A 87 -3.58 6.16 -15.85
N LEU A 88 -4.47 6.89 -16.53
CA LEU A 88 -4.30 7.25 -17.94
C LEU A 88 -3.06 8.13 -18.15
N LEU A 89 -2.83 9.11 -17.27
CA LEU A 89 -1.66 9.99 -17.33
C LEU A 89 -0.36 9.19 -17.21
N PHE A 90 -0.25 8.33 -16.20
CA PHE A 90 0.94 7.50 -15.98
C PHE A 90 1.14 6.46 -17.10
N LEU A 91 0.07 5.86 -17.62
CA LEU A 91 0.15 4.96 -18.77
C LEU A 91 0.58 5.70 -20.04
N ALA A 92 0.05 6.90 -20.29
CA ALA A 92 0.42 7.73 -21.44
C ALA A 92 1.92 8.09 -21.40
N VAL A 93 2.45 8.37 -20.20
CA VAL A 93 3.89 8.58 -20.02
C VAL A 93 4.65 7.34 -20.49
N ILE A 94 4.25 6.12 -20.12
CA ILE A 94 4.94 4.87 -20.46
C ILE A 94 4.88 4.52 -21.95
N ILE A 95 3.77 4.87 -22.61
CA ILE A 95 3.59 4.66 -24.05
C ILE A 95 4.51 5.59 -24.85
N LYS A 96 4.59 6.88 -24.51
CA LYS A 96 5.38 7.87 -25.27
C LYS A 96 6.88 7.61 -25.13
N TYR A 97 7.51 7.15 -26.21
CA TYR A 97 8.92 6.75 -26.28
C TYR A 97 9.79 7.84 -26.93
N ASP A 98 9.98 8.98 -26.26
CA ASP A 98 10.64 10.11 -26.94
C ASP A 98 11.55 10.97 -26.05
N VAL A 99 12.18 10.36 -25.05
CA VAL A 99 13.09 11.09 -24.16
C VAL A 99 14.51 10.58 -24.35
N SER A 100 15.48 11.49 -24.41
CA SER A 100 16.90 11.21 -24.20
C SER A 100 17.09 10.67 -22.78
N LEU A 101 16.80 9.39 -22.60
CA LEU A 101 16.81 8.73 -21.31
C LEU A 101 18.28 8.54 -20.85
N PRO A 102 18.59 8.78 -19.56
CA PRO A 102 19.92 8.51 -19.00
C PRO A 102 20.36 7.07 -19.29
N THR A 103 21.68 6.83 -19.41
CA THR A 103 22.25 5.53 -19.80
C THR A 103 21.58 4.37 -19.05
N LYS A 104 21.14 3.32 -19.78
CA LYS A 104 20.38 2.17 -19.23
C LYS A 104 21.02 1.60 -17.95
N LYS A 105 22.35 1.49 -17.94
CA LYS A 105 23.13 1.01 -16.80
C LYS A 105 22.96 1.91 -15.56
N VAL A 106 23.06 3.23 -15.73
CA VAL A 106 22.97 4.20 -14.64
C VAL A 106 21.59 4.18 -14.00
N THR A 107 20.52 4.23 -14.79
CA THR A 107 19.14 4.20 -14.25
C THR A 107 18.84 2.90 -13.53
N GLY A 108 19.26 1.76 -14.06
CA GLY A 108 19.08 0.46 -13.43
C GLY A 108 19.84 0.33 -12.10
N ILE A 109 21.12 0.75 -12.08
CA ILE A 109 21.94 0.76 -10.86
C ILE A 109 21.33 1.67 -9.80
N LEU A 110 20.90 2.88 -10.18
CA LEU A 110 20.24 3.81 -9.25
C LEU A 110 18.95 3.21 -8.67
N LEU A 111 18.13 2.55 -9.48
CA LEU A 111 16.92 1.87 -8.98
C LEU A 111 17.27 0.77 -7.98
N LEU A 112 18.30 -0.04 -8.27
CA LEU A 112 18.76 -1.09 -7.36
C LEU A 112 19.30 -0.54 -6.05
N ILE A 113 20.02 0.59 -6.08
CA ILE A 113 20.50 1.28 -4.87
C ILE A 113 19.31 1.72 -4.02
N VAL A 114 18.27 2.27 -4.65
CA VAL A 114 17.08 2.78 -3.95
C VAL A 114 16.28 1.63 -3.35
N ILE A 115 16.08 0.53 -4.08
CA ILE A 115 15.41 -0.67 -3.57
C ILE A 115 16.21 -1.26 -2.40
N SER A 116 17.52 -1.44 -2.58
CA SER A 116 18.40 -2.02 -1.57
C SER A 116 18.46 -1.15 -0.31
N GLY A 117 18.58 0.17 -0.46
CA GLY A 117 18.56 1.11 0.66
C GLY A 117 17.23 1.09 1.41
N SER A 118 16.10 1.04 0.68
CA SER A 118 14.77 0.94 1.27
C SER A 118 14.57 -0.37 2.04
N LEU A 119 15.02 -1.49 1.46
CA LEU A 119 14.94 -2.81 2.07
C LEU A 119 15.85 -2.92 3.29
N PHE A 120 17.08 -2.42 3.21
CA PHE A 120 18.02 -2.39 4.32
C PHE A 120 17.47 -1.60 5.50
N SER A 121 16.92 -0.40 5.25
CA SER A 121 16.32 0.43 6.28
C SER A 121 15.09 -0.24 6.93
N ALA A 122 14.23 -0.87 6.11
CA ALA A 122 13.07 -1.60 6.60
C ALA A 122 13.47 -2.83 7.45
N CYS A 123 14.48 -3.59 7.02
CA CYS A 123 15.03 -4.71 7.77
C CYS A 123 15.66 -4.26 9.09
N GLN A 124 16.45 -3.17 9.08
CA GLN A 124 17.04 -2.62 10.29
C GLN A 124 15.95 -2.21 11.29
N PHE A 125 14.86 -1.60 10.82
CA PHE A 125 13.72 -1.25 11.66
C PHE A 125 13.04 -2.51 12.22
N ALA A 126 12.73 -3.49 11.38
CA ALA A 126 12.06 -4.71 11.78
C ALA A 126 12.91 -5.52 12.79
N TYR A 127 14.23 -5.53 12.64
CA TYR A 127 15.14 -6.17 13.59
C TYR A 127 15.16 -5.47 14.96
N LYS A 128 15.17 -4.13 14.98
CA LYS A 128 15.05 -3.36 16.23
C LYS A 128 13.71 -3.61 16.92
N ASP A 129 12.61 -3.64 16.17
CA ASP A 129 11.28 -3.96 16.71
C ASP A 129 11.22 -5.39 17.27
N ALA A 130 11.80 -6.36 16.54
CA ALA A 130 11.87 -7.75 16.97
C ALA A 130 12.70 -7.94 18.25
N LYS A 131 13.81 -7.20 18.41
CA LYS A 131 14.60 -7.24 19.65
C LYS A 131 13.79 -6.77 20.86
N ASN A 132 12.96 -5.74 20.68
CA ASN A 132 12.12 -5.21 21.75
C ASN A 132 10.94 -6.13 22.08
N LYS A 133 10.33 -6.76 21.06
CA LYS A 133 9.10 -7.57 21.20
C LYS A 133 9.33 -9.08 21.22
N LYS A 134 10.58 -9.52 21.11
CA LYS A 134 11.03 -10.93 20.99
C LYS A 134 10.37 -11.72 19.84
N ALA A 135 9.82 -11.04 18.84
CA ALA A 135 9.15 -11.67 17.71
C ALA A 135 9.33 -10.84 16.44
N PHE A 136 9.75 -11.50 15.35
CA PHE A 136 9.82 -10.87 14.03
C PHE A 136 8.45 -10.90 13.35
N SER A 137 8.03 -9.78 12.77
CA SER A 137 6.73 -9.67 12.09
C SER A 137 6.94 -9.25 10.63
N PRO A 138 6.61 -10.12 9.65
CA PRO A 138 6.71 -9.80 8.22
C PRO A 138 5.91 -8.55 7.83
N TYR A 139 4.77 -8.32 8.49
CA TYR A 139 3.94 -7.13 8.28
C TYR A 139 4.64 -5.82 8.68
N ILE A 140 5.50 -5.83 9.70
CA ILE A 140 6.27 -4.64 10.09
C ILE A 140 7.34 -4.33 9.04
N LEU A 141 7.99 -5.37 8.51
CA LEU A 141 8.95 -5.21 7.41
C LEU A 141 8.24 -4.66 6.15
N ALA A 142 7.13 -5.29 5.75
CA ALA A 142 6.34 -4.88 4.59
C ALA A 142 5.82 -3.45 4.74
N SER A 143 5.30 -3.11 5.94
CA SER A 143 4.82 -1.77 6.25
C SER A 143 5.93 -0.74 6.08
N ARG A 144 7.11 -0.98 6.68
CA ARG A 144 8.25 -0.06 6.57
C ARG A 144 8.75 0.05 5.14
N PHE A 145 8.87 -1.06 4.41
CA PHE A 145 9.26 -1.02 3.02
C PHE A 145 8.30 -0.17 2.19
N ALA A 146 6.98 -0.36 2.36
CA ALA A 146 5.96 0.42 1.67
C ALA A 146 6.12 1.93 1.91
N THR A 147 6.51 2.38 3.10
CA THR A 147 6.72 3.83 3.37
C THR A 147 7.75 4.51 2.48
N TYR A 148 8.66 3.74 1.86
CA TYR A 148 9.68 4.24 0.93
C TYR A 148 9.25 4.18 -0.54
N THR A 149 8.18 3.44 -0.83
CA THR A 149 7.65 3.26 -2.19
C THR A 149 6.63 4.34 -2.57
N PRO A 150 6.26 4.45 -3.86
CA PRO A 150 5.22 5.37 -4.31
C PRO A 150 3.81 5.01 -3.82
N PHE A 151 3.58 3.75 -3.42
CA PHE A 151 2.31 3.24 -2.88
C PHE A 151 2.39 3.15 -1.35
N PHE A 152 2.69 4.28 -0.72
CA PHE A 152 3.07 4.31 0.68
C PHE A 152 1.93 3.97 1.64
N ASN A 153 0.66 4.13 1.25
CA ASN A 153 -0.48 3.79 2.10
C ASN A 153 -0.63 2.28 2.32
N LEU A 154 0.03 1.45 1.50
CA LEU A 154 0.18 0.02 1.81
C LEU A 154 0.83 -0.23 3.18
N ASN A 155 1.54 0.76 3.74
CA ASN A 155 2.05 0.66 5.09
C ASN A 155 0.93 0.46 6.13
N TYR A 156 -0.19 1.18 5.97
CA TYR A 156 -1.32 1.15 6.87
C TYR A 156 -2.13 -0.13 6.66
N PHE A 157 -2.29 -0.58 5.41
CA PHE A 157 -2.91 -1.87 5.10
C PHE A 157 -2.13 -3.05 5.69
N ALA A 158 -0.79 -3.02 5.65
CA ALA A 158 0.03 -4.06 6.25
C ALA A 158 -0.10 -4.10 7.79
N LEU A 159 -0.22 -2.93 8.44
CA LEU A 159 -0.45 -2.83 9.88
C LEU A 159 -1.86 -3.30 10.25
N ALA A 160 -2.89 -2.85 9.52
CA ALA A 160 -4.26 -3.27 9.69
C ALA A 160 -4.42 -4.80 9.53
N ALA A 161 -3.77 -5.40 8.53
CA ALA A 161 -3.77 -6.85 8.33
C ALA A 161 -3.11 -7.60 9.50
N LYS A 162 -2.01 -7.07 10.04
CA LYS A 162 -1.36 -7.62 11.25
C LYS A 162 -2.30 -7.59 12.45
N GLU A 163 -3.00 -6.48 12.66
CA GLU A 163 -3.94 -6.32 13.76
C GLU A 163 -5.14 -7.25 13.62
N HIS A 164 -5.68 -7.37 12.41
CA HIS A 164 -6.75 -8.31 12.11
C HIS A 164 -6.34 -9.76 12.41
N GLN A 165 -5.14 -10.18 11.98
CA GLN A 165 -4.61 -11.50 12.31
C GLN A 165 -4.45 -11.71 13.83
N ARG A 166 -4.02 -10.67 14.56
CA ARG A 166 -3.92 -10.73 16.03
C ARG A 166 -5.30 -10.91 16.68
N LEU A 167 -6.32 -10.18 16.23
CA LEU A 167 -7.68 -10.31 16.75
C LEU A 167 -8.26 -11.70 16.51
N LEU A 168 -8.08 -12.26 15.31
CA LEU A 168 -8.50 -13.64 15.02
C LEU A 168 -7.79 -14.65 15.92
N SER A 169 -6.49 -14.47 16.18
CA SER A 169 -5.76 -15.34 17.10
C SER A 169 -6.31 -15.27 18.53
N ILE A 170 -6.67 -14.08 19.02
CA ILE A 170 -7.26 -13.91 20.35
C ILE A 170 -8.65 -14.54 20.39
N ALA A 171 -9.51 -14.25 19.41
CA ALA A 171 -10.87 -14.78 19.33
C ALA A 171 -10.90 -16.32 19.38
N ASN A 172 -9.98 -16.98 18.67
CA ASN A 172 -9.85 -18.44 18.68
C ASN A 172 -9.32 -19.01 20.01
N THR A 173 -8.80 -18.15 20.90
CA THR A 173 -8.24 -18.55 22.20
C THR A 173 -9.14 -18.14 23.37
N VAL A 174 -10.31 -17.53 23.13
CA VAL A 174 -11.24 -17.14 24.20
C VAL A 174 -11.91 -18.40 24.77
N PRO A 175 -11.76 -18.69 26.08
CA PRO A 175 -12.43 -19.82 26.69
C PRO A 175 -13.96 -19.60 26.73
N TYR A 176 -14.72 -20.62 26.31
CA TYR A 176 -16.18 -20.63 26.44
C TYR A 176 -16.57 -20.68 27.92
N PHE A 177 -17.06 -19.56 28.46
CA PHE A 177 -17.64 -19.54 29.79
C PHE A 177 -19.11 -19.97 29.70
N GLN A 178 -19.42 -21.18 30.17
CA GLN A 178 -20.82 -21.58 30.42
C GLN A 178 -21.32 -20.85 31.67
N LEU A 179 -22.11 -19.80 31.47
CA LEU A 179 -22.84 -19.13 32.54
C LEU A 179 -24.03 -20.01 32.95
N SER A 180 -23.90 -20.75 34.05
CA SER A 180 -25.01 -21.45 34.70
C SER A 180 -25.68 -20.51 35.70
N VAL A 181 -26.91 -20.08 35.41
CA VAL A 181 -27.72 -19.29 36.34
C VAL A 181 -28.28 -20.24 37.41
N ARG A 182 -27.66 -20.25 38.59
CA ARG A 182 -28.17 -21.00 39.75
C ARG A 182 -29.36 -20.24 40.34
N GLY A 183 -30.57 -20.61 39.93
CA GLY A 183 -31.81 -20.09 40.51
C GLY A 183 -31.94 -20.55 41.96
N TYR A 184 -31.78 -19.64 42.92
CA TYR A 184 -32.18 -19.87 44.30
C TYR A 184 -33.71 -19.79 44.35
N ARG A 185 -34.38 -20.93 44.60
CA ARG A 185 -35.78 -20.93 45.02
C ARG A 185 -35.81 -20.60 46.51
N TYR A 186 -36.50 -19.51 46.84
CA TYR A 186 -36.90 -19.16 48.20
C TYR A 186 -37.98 -20.11 48.70
#